data_AF-A0A1X7E3Y6-F1
#
_entry.id   AF-A0A1X7E3Y6-F1
#
_cell.length_a   1.000
_cell.length_b   1.000
_cell.length_c   1.000
_cell.angle_alpha   90.00
_cell.angle_beta   90.00
_cell.angle_gamma   90.00
#
_symmetry.space_group_name_H-M   'P 1'
#
loop_
_entity.id
_entity.type
_entity.pdbx_description
1 polymer ?
#
loop_
_entity_poly.entity_id
_entity_poly.type
_entity_poly.pdbx_seq_one_letter_code
_entity_poly.pdbx_strand_id
1 'polypeptide(L)' 'MSKKVKSVRIPIELETLNLSKLIRECENYLRDLESATMLKSGGNREAAEALLATRQLDLGKRIAKMIWEARVEYGKGK' A
#
# COMPACT_ATOMS: atom_id res chain seq x y z
N MET A 1 -11.75 11.93 -5.53
CA MET A 1 -11.28 11.75 -6.92
C MET A 1 -12.22 10.78 -7.62
N SER A 2 -12.70 11.11 -8.83
CA SER A 2 -13.54 10.19 -9.63
C SER A 2 -12.79 8.88 -9.87
N LYS A 3 -13.44 7.73 -9.59
CA LYS A 3 -12.83 6.40 -9.75
C LYS A 3 -12.63 6.09 -11.23
N LYS A 4 -11.48 6.45 -11.80
CA LYS A 4 -11.09 6.02 -13.14
C LYS A 4 -10.74 4.54 -13.08
N VAL A 5 -11.50 3.72 -13.80
CA VAL A 5 -11.18 2.29 -13.96
C VAL A 5 -9.94 2.18 -14.83
N LYS A 6 -8.94 1.45 -14.36
CA LYS A 6 -7.70 1.15 -15.10
C LYS A 6 -7.48 -0.35 -15.07
N SER A 7 -7.18 -0.93 -16.23
CA SER A 7 -6.79 -2.33 -16.33
C SER A 7 -5.29 -2.47 -16.15
N VAL A 8 -4.87 -3.42 -15.33
CA VAL A 8 -3.47 -3.73 -15.04
C VAL A 8 -3.24 -5.20 -15.35
N ARG A 9 -2.15 -5.53 -16.04
CA ARG A 9 -1.76 -6.93 -16.23
C ARG A 9 -1.15 -7.46 -14.94
N ILE A 10 -1.65 -8.59 -14.49
CA ILE A 10 -1.16 -9.29 -13.29
C ILE A 10 -0.94 -10.77 -13.62
N PRO A 11 -0.01 -11.45 -12.92
CA PRO A 11 0.12 -12.90 -12.99
C PRO A 11 -1.20 -13.59 -12.59
N ILE A 12 -1.46 -14.76 -13.17
CA ILE A 12 -2.71 -15.50 -12.92
C ILE A 12 -2.83 -15.94 -11.46
N GLU A 13 -1.70 -16.17 -10.79
CA GLU A 13 -1.63 -16.52 -9.37
C GLU A 13 -2.16 -15.42 -8.45
N LEU A 14 -2.31 -14.20 -8.96
CA LEU A 14 -2.78 -13.03 -8.23
C LEU A 14 -4.12 -12.51 -8.77
N GLU A 15 -4.85 -13.29 -9.58
CA GLU A 15 -6.10 -12.83 -10.20
C GLU A 15 -7.16 -12.35 -9.18
N THR A 16 -7.13 -12.93 -7.98
CA THR A 16 -8.03 -12.61 -6.87
C THR A 16 -7.54 -11.43 -6.02
N LEU A 17 -6.38 -10.84 -6.35
CA LEU A 17 -5.81 -9.71 -5.62
C LEU A 17 -6.74 -8.50 -5.71
N ASN A 18 -7.10 -7.95 -4.55
CA ASN A 18 -7.92 -6.74 -4.50
C ASN A 18 -7.09 -5.49 -4.86
N LEU A 19 -7.01 -5.20 -6.15
CA LEU A 19 -6.27 -4.05 -6.69
C LEU A 19 -6.79 -2.70 -6.17
N SER A 20 -8.10 -2.58 -5.92
CA SER A 20 -8.69 -1.36 -5.38
C SER A 20 -8.20 -1.08 -3.95
N LYS A 21 -8.10 -2.12 -3.13
CA LYS A 21 -7.56 -2.03 -1.77
C LYS A 21 -6.05 -1.73 -1.80
N LEU A 22 -5.30 -2.38 -2.69
CA LEU A 22 -3.87 -2.11 -2.88
C LEU A 22 -3.63 -0.64 -3.24
N ILE A 23 -4.36 -0.10 -4.21
CA ILE A 23 -4.26 1.31 -4.61
C ILE A 23 -4.57 2.23 -3.42
N ARG A 24 -5.60 1.92 -2.63
CA ARG A 24 -5.97 2.73 -1.46
C ARG A 24 -4.87 2.76 -0.40
N GLU A 25 -4.16 1.64 -0.16
CA GLU A 25 -3.02 1.62 0.76
C GLU A 25 -1.86 2.48 0.23
N CYS A 26 -1.60 2.45 -1.09
CA CYS A 26 -0.62 3.34 -1.71
C CYS A 26 -1.03 4.82 -1.61
N GLU A 27 -2.30 5.15 -1.81
CA GLU A 27 -2.82 6.52 -1.65
C GLU A 27 -2.65 7.01 -0.21
N ASN A 28 -2.93 6.16 0.79
CA ASN A 28 -2.71 6.50 2.19
C ASN A 28 -1.22 6.78 2.45
N TYR A 29 -0.33 5.93 1.92
CA TYR A 29 1.11 6.12 2.08
C TYR A 29 1.60 7.43 1.44
N LEU A 30 1.09 7.81 0.26
CA LEU A 30 1.41 9.11 -0.35
C LEU A 30 1.01 10.28 0.55
N ARG A 31 -0.14 10.21 1.23
CA ARG A 31 -0.53 11.23 2.22
C ARG A 31 0.37 11.25 3.45
N ASP A 32 0.86 10.08 3.87
CA ASP A 32 1.85 10.00 4.95
C ASP A 32 3.18 10.68 4.54
N LEU A 33 3.61 10.56 3.26
CA LEU A 33 4.77 11.28 2.73
C LEU A 33 4.58 12.80 2.76
N GLU A 34 3.40 13.27 2.36
CA GLU A 34 3.03 14.69 2.45
C GLU A 34 3.08 15.17 3.91
N SER A 35 2.52 14.39 4.83
CA SER A 35 2.52 14.70 6.27
C SER A 35 3.95 14.75 6.84
N ALA A 36 4.80 13.80 6.47
CA ALA A 36 6.21 13.79 6.86
C ALA A 36 6.97 15.01 6.31
N THR A 37 6.66 15.43 5.08
CA THR A 37 7.24 16.63 4.47
C THR A 37 6.86 17.89 5.25
N MET A 38 5.60 17.99 5.70
CA MET A 38 5.13 19.09 6.55
C MET A 38 5.83 19.09 7.92
N LEU A 39 5.96 17.93 8.57
CA LEU A 39 6.68 17.79 9.85
C LEU A 39 8.14 18.23 9.73
N LYS A 40 8.82 17.80 8.66
CA LYS A 40 10.20 18.19 8.37
C LYS A 40 10.33 19.71 8.15
N SER A 41 9.39 20.31 7.43
CA SER A 41 9.36 21.76 7.18
C SER A 41 9.06 22.57 8.44
N GLY A 42 8.29 22.01 9.37
CA GLY A 42 8.01 22.58 10.69
C GLY A 42 9.11 22.34 11.73
N GLY A 43 10.28 21.82 11.34
CA GLY A 43 11.42 21.59 12.22
C GLY A 43 11.38 20.29 13.03
N ASN A 44 10.32 19.48 12.89
CA ASN A 44 10.20 18.21 13.60
C ASN A 44 10.65 17.03 12.73
N ARG A 45 11.98 16.95 12.53
CA ARG A 45 12.60 15.93 11.67
C ARG A 45 12.49 14.52 12.24
N GLU A 46 12.64 14.37 13.55
CA GLU A 46 12.59 13.07 14.22
C GLU A 46 11.18 12.45 14.11
N ALA A 47 10.12 13.24 14.31
CA ALA A 47 8.76 12.75 14.10
C ALA A 47 8.49 12.39 12.63
N ALA A 48 9.05 13.14 11.67
CA ALA A 48 8.92 12.81 10.25
C ALA A 48 9.57 11.46 9.92
N GLU A 49 10.79 11.20 10.44
CA GLU A 49 11.51 9.95 10.22
C GLU A 49 10.80 8.77 10.91
N ALA A 50 10.32 8.95 12.14
CA ALA A 50 9.55 7.94 12.88
C ALA A 50 8.22 7.59 12.19
N LEU A 51 7.51 8.60 11.65
CA LEU A 51 6.28 8.40 10.89
C LEU A 51 6.55 7.55 9.64
N LEU A 52 7.58 7.91 8.85
CA LEU A 52 7.91 7.20 7.62
C LEU A 52 8.34 5.76 7.88
N ALA A 53 9.21 5.52 8.85
CA ALA A 53 9.68 4.18 9.20
C ALA A 53 8.50 3.27 9.59
N THR A 54 7.61 3.77 10.44
CA THR A 54 6.42 3.03 10.89
C THR A 54 5.48 2.72 9.72
N ARG A 55 5.22 3.72 8.87
CA ARG A 55 4.29 3.58 7.74
C ARG A 55 4.82 2.67 6.64
N GLN A 56 6.12 2.71 6.34
CA GLN A 56 6.74 1.78 5.40
C GLN A 56 6.61 0.33 5.86
N LEU A 57 6.86 0.08 7.15
CA LEU A 57 6.75 -1.26 7.72
C LEU A 57 5.29 -1.77 7.68
N ASP A 58 4.32 -0.93 8.06
CA ASP A 58 2.90 -1.30 8.03
C ASP A 58 2.42 -1.56 6.58
N LEU A 59 2.79 -0.68 5.64
CA LEU A 59 2.47 -0.83 4.23
C LEU A 59 3.01 -2.16 3.68
N GLY A 60 4.29 -2.45 3.94
CA GLY A 60 4.91 -3.71 3.51
C GLY A 60 4.17 -4.93 4.04
N LYS A 61 3.81 -4.94 5.32
CA LYS A 61 3.03 -6.03 5.95
C LYS A 61 1.64 -6.19 5.31
N ARG A 62 0.93 -5.09 5.05
CA ARG A 62 -0.40 -5.12 4.43
C ARG A 62 -0.35 -5.65 3.00
N ILE A 63 0.59 -5.15 2.21
CA ILE A 63 0.77 -5.59 0.82
C ILE A 63 1.17 -7.06 0.77
N ALA A 64 2.14 -7.49 1.58
CA ALA A 64 2.56 -8.88 1.66
C ALA A 64 1.40 -9.80 2.04
N LYS A 65 0.57 -9.40 3.02
CA LYS A 65 -0.63 -10.14 3.40
C LYS A 65 -1.61 -10.27 2.23
N MET A 66 -1.91 -9.19 1.51
CA MET A 66 -2.81 -9.23 0.35
C MET A 66 -2.31 -10.14 -0.77
N ILE A 67 -1.00 -10.10 -1.07
CA ILE A 67 -0.38 -10.98 -2.07
C ILE A 67 -0.46 -12.44 -1.62
N TRP A 68 -0.15 -12.71 -0.36
CA TRP A 68 -0.21 -14.06 0.21
C TRP A 68 -1.64 -14.61 0.18
N GLU A 69 -2.65 -13.83 0.58
CA GLU A 69 -4.06 -14.20 0.52
C GLU A 69 -4.48 -14.56 -0.92
N ALA A 70 -4.12 -13.73 -1.91
CA ALA A 70 -4.42 -14.00 -3.31
C ALA A 70 -3.75 -15.30 -3.80
N ARG A 71 -2.48 -15.51 -3.43
CA ARG A 71 -1.71 -16.70 -3.79
C ARG A 71 -2.27 -17.98 -3.18
N VAL A 72 -2.69 -17.92 -1.91
CA VAL A 72 -3.34 -19.03 -1.19
C VAL A 72 -4.66 -19.36 -1.85
N GLU A 73 -5.47 -18.36 -2.22
CA GLU A 73 -6.75 -18.58 -2.87
C GLU A 73 -6.60 -19.27 -4.22
N TYR A 74 -5.63 -18.82 -5.05
CA TYR A 74 -5.30 -19.51 -6.30
C TYR A 74 -4.89 -20.99 -6.06
N GLY A 75 -4.19 -21.27 -4.95
CA GLY A 75 -3.80 -22.63 -4.58
C GLY A 75 -4.95 -23.56 -4.18
N LYS A 76 -6.10 -23.01 -3.74
CA LYS A 76 -7.30 -23.81 -3.42
C LYS A 76 -8.13 -24.18 -4.65
N GLY A 77 -7.97 -23.44 -5.74
CA GLY A 77 -8.66 -23.68 -7.01
C GLY A 77 -7.93 -24.65 -7.95
N LYS A 78 -6.75 -25.16 -7.55
CA LYS A 78 -6.02 -26.26 -8.20
C LYS A 78 -6.26 -27.56 -7.48
#